data_AF-A0A813XLD0-F1
#
_entry.id   AF-A0A813XLD0-F1
#
_cell.length_a   1.000
_cell.length_b   1.000
_cell.length_c   1.000
_cell.angle_alpha   90.00
_cell.angle_beta   90.00
_cell.angle_gamma   90.00
#
_symmetry.space_group_name_H-M   'P 1'
#
loop_
_entity.id
_entity.type
_entity.pdbx_description
1 polymer ?
#
loop_
_entity_poly.entity_id
_entity_poly.type
_entity_poly.pdbx_seq_one_letter_code
_entity_poly.pdbx_strand_id
1 'polypeptide(L)'
;MVEMQNRQANYLIKSLKNLKNDPCDFTIEDVLMFTFDIGRMNCIFKQSDQELIGSLINDSIKQIDKWIFKRGNRFDRNNAPYNLMLRSGIQFMLDSFKDFTVCNNEKLQDTFKLFKETQSIEKFDEALQNWKISNATPNEDDFIFTLEELSRPQNVPESHHWWL
;
A
#
# COMPACT_ATOMS: atom_id res chain seq x y z
N MET A 1 11.31 9.97 17.34
CA MET A 1 9.97 9.53 16.88
C MET A 1 9.37 10.53 15.90
N VAL A 2 9.18 11.80 16.29
CA VAL A 2 8.63 12.87 15.42
C VAL A 2 9.45 13.11 14.13
N GLU A 3 10.78 13.12 14.22
CA GLU A 3 11.65 13.29 13.03
C GLU A 3 11.49 12.15 12.01
N MET A 4 11.30 10.93 12.47
CA MET A 4 11.12 9.77 11.61
C MET A 4 9.76 9.81 10.91
N GLN A 5 8.69 10.21 11.61
CA GLN A 5 7.37 10.40 11.01
C GLN A 5 7.39 11.49 9.94
N ASN A 6 8.01 12.64 10.24
CA ASN A 6 8.18 13.73 9.29
C ASN A 6 8.97 13.29 8.05
N ARG A 7 10.00 12.46 8.24
CA ARG A 7 10.80 11.92 7.14
C ARG A 7 9.97 11.02 6.22
N GLN A 8 9.16 10.12 6.78
CA GLN A 8 8.31 9.23 5.98
C GLN A 8 7.21 9.99 5.22
N ALA A 9 6.56 10.95 5.86
CA ALA A 9 5.60 11.83 5.21
C ALA A 9 6.22 12.60 4.03
N ASN A 10 7.44 13.14 4.22
CA ASN A 10 8.17 13.83 3.15
C ASN A 10 8.54 12.90 2.00
N TYR A 11 8.93 11.65 2.28
CA TYR A 11 9.20 10.67 1.23
C TYR A 11 7.93 10.31 0.47
N LEU A 12 6.81 10.06 1.14
CA LEU A 12 5.53 9.83 0.48
C LEU A 12 5.17 10.98 -0.48
N ILE A 13 5.25 12.24 -0.01
CA ILE A 13 4.97 13.41 -0.84
C ILE A 13 5.92 13.48 -2.05
N LYS A 14 7.22 13.22 -1.84
CA LYS A 14 8.22 13.23 -2.93
C LYS A 14 7.90 12.14 -3.96
N SER A 15 7.60 10.92 -3.53
CA SER A 15 7.26 9.80 -4.42
C SER A 15 6.00 10.09 -5.22
N LEU A 16 4.94 10.59 -4.56
CA LEU A 16 3.70 10.98 -5.20
C LEU A 16 3.89 12.11 -6.24
N LYS A 17 4.73 13.11 -5.94
CA LYS A 17 5.08 14.17 -6.92
C LYS A 17 5.84 13.62 -8.12
N ASN A 18 6.72 12.63 -7.92
CA ASN A 18 7.53 12.08 -9.00
C ASN A 18 6.73 11.17 -9.95
N LEU A 19 5.66 10.51 -9.46
CA LEU A 19 4.71 9.79 -10.33
C LEU A 19 4.08 10.68 -11.43
N LYS A 20 4.11 12.01 -11.25
CA LYS A 20 3.57 12.98 -12.21
C LYS A 20 4.57 13.44 -13.27
N ASN A 21 5.87 13.40 -12.98
CA ASN A 21 6.86 14.22 -13.71
C ASN A 21 7.93 13.42 -14.49
N ASP A 22 8.42 12.27 -14.00
CA ASP A 22 9.31 11.31 -14.71
C ASP A 22 9.70 10.18 -13.72
N PRO A 23 9.80 8.88 -14.09
CA PRO A 23 9.83 7.77 -13.13
C PRO A 23 11.23 7.35 -12.64
N CYS A 24 12.28 8.17 -12.78
CA CYS A 24 13.65 7.68 -12.53
C CYS A 24 14.02 7.45 -11.04
N ASP A 25 13.33 8.07 -10.08
CA ASP A 25 13.74 8.02 -8.66
C ASP A 25 12.75 7.32 -7.72
N PHE A 26 11.46 7.24 -8.07
CA PHE A 26 10.43 6.63 -7.22
C PHE A 26 9.34 5.95 -8.03
N THR A 27 8.82 4.85 -7.49
CA THR A 27 7.83 3.96 -8.09
C THR A 27 6.51 3.96 -7.29
N ILE A 28 5.47 3.33 -7.83
CA ILE A 28 4.22 3.07 -7.09
C ILE A 28 4.49 2.17 -5.88
N GLU A 29 5.46 1.26 -5.98
CA GLU A 29 5.88 0.42 -4.86
C GLU A 29 6.39 1.28 -3.70
N ASP A 30 7.21 2.30 -3.99
CA ASP A 30 7.69 3.23 -2.96
C ASP A 30 6.55 3.99 -2.28
N VAL A 31 5.55 4.45 -3.06
CA VAL A 31 4.35 5.10 -2.49
C VAL A 31 3.63 4.17 -1.52
N LEU A 32 3.43 2.91 -1.89
CA LEU A 32 2.75 1.94 -1.03
C LEU A 32 3.60 1.54 0.19
N MET A 33 4.92 1.43 0.04
CA MET A 33 5.85 1.14 1.13
C MET A 33 5.91 2.29 2.14
N PHE A 34 6.01 3.54 1.68
CA PHE A 34 5.94 4.70 2.58
C PHE A 34 4.58 4.80 3.25
N THR A 35 3.49 4.49 2.54
CA THR A 35 2.14 4.45 3.13
C THR A 35 2.03 3.37 4.21
N PHE A 36 2.59 2.19 3.99
CA PHE A 36 2.69 1.14 4.99
C PHE A 36 3.44 1.60 6.24
N ASP A 37 4.59 2.26 6.06
CA ASP A 37 5.40 2.79 7.15
C ASP A 37 4.67 3.88 7.94
N ILE A 38 4.00 4.79 7.24
CA ILE A 38 3.17 5.84 7.82
C ILE A 38 2.03 5.24 8.65
N GLY A 39 1.34 4.23 8.10
CA GLY A 39 0.24 3.54 8.75
C GLY A 39 0.68 2.82 10.03
N ARG A 40 1.73 2.00 9.97
CA ARG A 40 2.24 1.28 11.16
C ARG A 40 2.81 2.23 12.24
N MET A 41 3.29 3.41 11.84
CA MET A 41 3.79 4.42 12.78
C MET A 41 2.68 5.33 13.32
N ASN A 42 1.44 5.16 12.87
CA ASN A 42 0.30 6.01 13.18
C ASN A 42 0.63 7.50 13.02
N CYS A 43 1.25 7.86 11.89
CA CYS A 43 1.68 9.23 11.61
C CYS A 43 0.47 10.18 11.55
N ILE A 44 0.61 11.34 12.19
CA ILE A 44 -0.40 12.41 12.18
C ILE A 44 0.05 13.48 11.20
N PHE A 45 -0.83 13.85 10.27
CA PHE A 45 -0.55 14.87 9.25
C PHE A 45 -1.16 16.21 9.61
N LYS A 46 -0.44 17.29 9.30
CA LYS A 46 -1.02 18.64 9.31
C LYS A 46 -1.98 18.79 8.14
N GLN A 47 -2.94 19.70 8.28
CA GLN A 47 -3.96 19.93 7.25
C GLN A 47 -3.37 20.20 5.86
N SER A 48 -2.31 21.02 5.77
CA SER A 48 -1.63 21.31 4.50
C SER A 48 -1.06 20.06 3.82
N ASP A 49 -0.53 19.11 4.62
CA ASP A 49 0.02 17.86 4.09
C ASP A 49 -1.12 16.92 3.67
N GLN A 50 -2.22 16.89 4.42
CA GLN A 50 -3.41 16.11 4.05
C GLN A 50 -3.99 16.57 2.72
N GLU A 51 -4.12 17.89 2.51
CA GLU A 51 -4.61 18.47 1.26
C GLU A 51 -3.66 18.15 0.08
N LEU A 52 -2.36 18.28 0.29
CA LEU A 52 -1.36 17.97 -0.73
C LEU A 52 -1.35 16.47 -1.09
N ILE A 53 -1.30 15.59 -0.08
CA ILE A 53 -1.32 14.13 -0.28
C ILE A 53 -2.65 13.71 -0.92
N GLY A 54 -3.76 14.27 -0.44
CA GLY A 54 -5.11 14.05 -0.98
C GLY A 54 -5.18 14.32 -2.47
N SER A 55 -4.73 15.51 -2.88
CA SER A 55 -4.67 15.89 -4.30
C SER A 55 -3.75 14.98 -5.11
N LEU A 56 -2.56 14.64 -4.60
CA LEU A 56 -1.60 13.83 -5.36
C LEU A 56 -2.04 12.37 -5.53
N ILE A 57 -2.67 11.78 -4.51
CA ILE A 57 -3.26 10.44 -4.60
C ILE A 57 -4.41 10.46 -5.59
N ASN A 58 -5.28 11.47 -5.55
CA ASN A 58 -6.38 11.61 -6.50
C ASN A 58 -5.89 11.65 -7.96
N ASP A 59 -4.83 12.41 -8.23
CA ASP A 59 -4.17 12.48 -9.54
C ASP A 59 -3.57 11.12 -9.97
N SER A 60 -3.10 10.32 -9.02
CA SER A 60 -2.30 9.11 -9.27
C SER A 60 -3.09 7.80 -9.17
N ILE A 61 -4.32 7.83 -8.66
CA ILE A 61 -5.07 6.61 -8.28
C ILE A 61 -5.26 5.63 -9.42
N LYS A 62 -5.49 6.12 -10.65
CA LYS A 62 -5.64 5.25 -11.84
C LYS A 62 -4.33 4.53 -12.20
N GLN A 63 -3.19 5.16 -11.95
CA GLN A 63 -1.88 4.53 -12.17
C GLN A 63 -1.62 3.47 -11.12
N ILE A 64 -1.93 3.77 -9.85
CA ILE A 64 -1.85 2.83 -8.72
C ILE A 64 -2.72 1.62 -9.01
N ASP A 65 -3.96 1.83 -9.43
CA ASP A 65 -4.91 0.77 -9.80
C ASP A 65 -4.36 -0.17 -10.88
N LYS A 66 -3.92 0.39 -12.01
CA LYS A 66 -3.32 -0.37 -13.10
C LYS A 66 -2.09 -1.16 -12.64
N TRP A 67 -1.31 -0.61 -11.70
CA TRP A 67 -0.15 -1.28 -11.15
C TRP A 67 -0.56 -2.46 -10.25
N ILE A 68 -1.56 -2.29 -9.37
CA ILE A 68 -2.11 -3.36 -8.51
C ILE A 68 -2.63 -4.51 -9.38
N PHE A 69 -3.43 -4.21 -10.41
CA PHE A 69 -3.93 -5.21 -11.35
C PHE A 69 -2.79 -6.00 -12.01
N LYS A 70 -1.74 -5.31 -12.48
CA LYS A 70 -0.56 -5.97 -13.07
C LYS A 70 0.19 -6.81 -12.04
N ARG A 71 0.35 -6.33 -10.81
CA ARG A 71 1.04 -7.03 -9.71
C ARG A 71 0.30 -8.31 -9.34
N GLY A 72 -1.03 -8.29 -9.26
CA GLY A 72 -1.84 -9.50 -9.06
C GLY A 72 -1.69 -10.53 -10.18
N ASN A 73 -1.69 -10.09 -11.45
CA ASN A 73 -1.51 -10.99 -12.60
C ASN A 73 -0.08 -11.53 -12.74
N ARG A 74 0.92 -10.77 -12.27
CA ARG A 74 2.35 -11.11 -12.34
C ARG A 74 2.92 -11.28 -10.94
N PHE A 75 2.18 -11.98 -10.09
CA PHE A 75 2.53 -12.13 -8.69
C PHE A 75 3.84 -12.90 -8.55
N ASP A 76 4.84 -12.24 -7.97
CA ASP A 76 6.13 -12.86 -7.68
C ASP A 76 6.11 -13.49 -6.29
N ARG A 77 6.11 -14.83 -6.27
CA ARG A 77 6.08 -15.64 -5.05
C ARG A 77 7.37 -15.53 -4.25
N ASN A 78 8.49 -15.21 -4.90
CA ASN A 78 9.80 -15.04 -4.26
C ASN A 78 9.95 -13.69 -3.57
N ASN A 79 8.87 -12.91 -3.48
CA ASN A 79 8.80 -11.63 -2.79
C ASN A 79 7.54 -11.55 -1.91
N ALA A 80 7.12 -12.68 -1.33
CA ALA A 80 5.88 -12.75 -0.56
C ALA A 80 5.81 -11.78 0.64
N PRO A 81 6.83 -11.66 1.52
CA PRO A 81 6.83 -10.66 2.59
C PRO A 81 6.62 -9.24 2.05
N TYR A 82 7.28 -8.92 0.94
CA TYR A 82 7.16 -7.63 0.30
C TYR A 82 5.75 -7.38 -0.26
N ASN A 83 5.12 -8.39 -0.89
CA ASN A 83 3.74 -8.28 -1.37
C ASN A 83 2.75 -8.06 -0.21
N LEU A 84 2.98 -8.65 0.98
CA LEU A 84 2.17 -8.42 2.18
C LEU A 84 2.28 -6.98 2.69
N MET A 85 3.49 -6.41 2.66
CA MET A 85 3.73 -4.99 2.99
C MET A 85 3.00 -4.07 2.00
N LEU A 86 3.15 -4.32 0.69
CA LEU A 86 2.46 -3.55 -0.35
C LEU A 86 0.94 -3.61 -0.18
N ARG A 87 0.37 -4.79 0.08
CA ARG A 87 -1.07 -4.94 0.29
C ARG A 87 -1.57 -4.21 1.55
N SER A 88 -0.76 -4.22 2.59
CA SER A 88 -1.04 -3.43 3.80
C SER A 88 -0.92 -1.93 3.55
N GLY A 89 0.04 -1.50 2.73
CA GLY A 89 0.15 -0.12 2.27
C GLY A 89 -1.09 0.35 1.53
N ILE A 90 -1.66 -0.49 0.66
CA ILE A 90 -2.95 -0.22 -0.01
C ILE A 90 -4.06 -0.07 1.03
N GLN A 91 -4.15 -0.97 2.02
CA GLN A 91 -5.19 -0.90 3.04
C GLN A 91 -5.07 0.37 3.90
N PHE A 92 -3.87 0.70 4.35
CA PHE A 92 -3.62 1.94 5.09
C PHE A 92 -3.96 3.18 4.27
N MET A 93 -3.63 3.20 2.98
CA MET A 93 -4.03 4.29 2.08
C MET A 93 -5.55 4.49 2.10
N LEU A 94 -6.30 3.39 1.98
CA LEU A 94 -7.77 3.42 1.93
C LEU A 94 -8.42 3.79 3.26
N ASP A 95 -7.81 3.42 4.38
CA ASP A 95 -8.41 3.62 5.71
C ASP A 95 -7.96 4.93 6.35
N SER A 96 -6.66 5.25 6.26
CA SER A 96 -6.06 6.41 6.92
C SER A 96 -6.18 7.69 6.11
N PHE A 97 -6.22 7.62 4.78
CA PHE A 97 -6.24 8.83 3.93
C PHE A 97 -7.62 9.15 3.35
N LYS A 98 -8.65 8.34 3.59
CA LYS A 98 -10.01 8.57 3.07
C LYS A 98 -10.57 9.96 3.40
N ASP A 99 -10.21 10.51 4.57
CA ASP A 99 -10.71 11.78 5.06
C ASP A 99 -9.84 12.97 4.61
N PHE A 100 -8.80 12.73 3.80
CA PHE A 100 -7.98 13.79 3.25
C PHE A 100 -8.77 14.55 2.18
N THR A 101 -8.62 15.86 2.22
CA THR A 101 -9.33 16.76 1.31
C THR A 101 -8.67 16.76 -0.08
N VAL A 102 -9.49 16.67 -1.10
CA VAL A 102 -9.20 16.89 -2.53
C VAL A 102 -9.75 18.28 -2.90
N CYS A 103 -9.31 18.85 -4.03
CA CYS A 103 -9.79 20.15 -4.53
C CYS A 103 -11.31 20.33 -4.35
N ASN A 104 -11.74 21.54 -3.97
CA ASN A 104 -13.15 21.90 -3.73
C ASN A 104 -13.83 21.20 -2.54
N ASN A 105 -13.10 20.86 -1.48
CA ASN A 105 -13.60 20.20 -0.26
C ASN A 105 -14.12 18.76 -0.45
N GLU A 106 -13.91 18.15 -1.60
CA GLU A 106 -14.17 16.72 -1.80
C GLU A 106 -13.21 15.87 -0.95
N LYS A 107 -13.59 14.64 -0.62
CA LYS A 107 -12.76 13.73 0.19
C LYS A 107 -12.25 12.58 -0.68
N LEU A 108 -11.04 12.09 -0.37
CA LEU A 108 -10.48 10.92 -1.06
C LEU A 108 -11.39 9.69 -0.96
N GLN A 109 -12.26 9.61 0.05
CA GLN A 109 -13.25 8.56 0.19
C GLN A 109 -14.07 8.31 -1.08
N ASP A 110 -14.46 9.37 -1.81
CA ASP A 110 -15.27 9.21 -3.02
C ASP A 110 -14.45 8.64 -4.18
N THR A 111 -13.21 9.11 -4.35
CA THR A 111 -12.23 8.51 -5.27
C THR A 111 -11.97 7.05 -4.92
N PHE A 112 -11.89 6.71 -3.64
CA PHE A 112 -11.66 5.34 -3.18
C PHE A 112 -12.86 4.42 -3.37
N LYS A 113 -14.09 4.91 -3.37
CA LYS A 113 -15.28 4.10 -3.73
C LYS A 113 -15.15 3.59 -5.16
N LEU A 114 -14.89 4.49 -6.11
CA LEU A 114 -14.70 4.14 -7.52
C LEU A 114 -13.51 3.19 -7.72
N PHE A 115 -12.41 3.45 -7.01
CA PHE A 115 -11.22 2.60 -7.06
C PHE A 115 -11.51 1.17 -6.59
N LYS A 116 -12.32 0.97 -5.55
CA LYS A 116 -12.70 -0.36 -5.05
C LYS A 116 -13.57 -1.15 -6.02
N GLU A 117 -14.24 -0.52 -6.98
CA GLU A 117 -15.08 -1.18 -7.98
C GLU A 117 -14.28 -1.84 -9.12
N THR A 118 -12.98 -1.55 -9.25
CA THR A 118 -12.12 -1.97 -10.39
C THR A 118 -11.66 -3.43 -10.36
N GLN A 119 -11.99 -4.20 -9.31
CA GLN A 119 -11.53 -5.58 -9.05
C GLN A 119 -9.99 -5.76 -8.93
N SER A 120 -9.19 -4.70 -9.09
CA SER A 120 -7.72 -4.80 -9.03
C SER A 120 -7.22 -5.32 -7.68
N ILE A 121 -7.83 -4.86 -6.58
CA ILE A 121 -7.51 -5.32 -5.22
C ILE A 121 -7.86 -6.80 -5.08
N GLU A 122 -9.05 -7.20 -5.56
CA GLU A 122 -9.49 -8.61 -5.52
C GLU A 122 -8.51 -9.52 -6.25
N LYS A 123 -8.01 -9.09 -7.43
CA LYS A 123 -6.99 -9.86 -8.16
C LYS A 123 -5.68 -10.01 -7.40
N PHE A 124 -5.27 -8.97 -6.66
CA PHE A 124 -4.07 -9.07 -5.83
C PHE A 124 -4.30 -9.97 -4.61
N ASP A 125 -5.48 -9.90 -4.00
CA ASP A 125 -5.89 -10.74 -2.87
C ASP A 125 -6.01 -12.22 -3.27
N GLU A 126 -6.59 -12.52 -4.44
CA GLU A 126 -6.61 -13.86 -5.03
C GLU A 126 -5.20 -14.43 -5.20
N ALA A 127 -4.25 -13.62 -5.69
CA ALA A 127 -2.88 -14.05 -5.90
C ALA A 127 -2.16 -14.37 -4.58
N LEU A 128 -2.35 -13.52 -3.55
CA LEU A 128 -1.85 -13.76 -2.20
C LEU A 128 -2.44 -15.04 -1.60
N GLN A 129 -3.76 -15.24 -1.75
CA GLN A 129 -4.43 -16.42 -1.22
C GLN A 129 -3.97 -17.71 -1.92
N ASN A 130 -3.83 -17.68 -3.24
CA ASN A 130 -3.31 -18.82 -4.01
C ASN A 130 -1.87 -19.17 -3.61
N TRP A 131 -1.03 -18.16 -3.37
CA TRP A 131 0.31 -18.36 -2.83
C TRP A 131 0.28 -19.00 -1.44
N LYS A 132 -0.55 -18.49 -0.51
CA LYS A 132 -0.72 -19.09 0.82
C LYS A 132 -1.13 -20.55 0.75
N ILE A 133 -2.16 -20.88 -0.04
CA ILE A 133 -2.64 -22.27 -0.20
C ILE A 133 -1.53 -23.16 -0.76
N SER A 134 -0.81 -22.69 -1.77
CA SER A 134 0.28 -23.44 -2.39
C SER A 134 1.45 -23.72 -1.44
N ASN A 135 1.63 -22.90 -0.40
CA ASN A 135 2.68 -23.05 0.62
C ASN A 135 2.14 -23.61 1.96
N ALA A 136 0.84 -23.87 2.08
CA ALA A 136 0.22 -24.42 3.29
C ALA A 136 0.52 -25.92 3.48
N THR A 137 1.00 -26.60 2.43
CA THR A 137 1.51 -27.98 2.46
C THR A 137 2.93 -28.03 1.94
N PRO A 138 3.94 -27.69 2.76
CA PRO A 138 5.33 -27.66 2.35
C PRO A 138 6.02 -28.98 2.72
N ASN A 139 6.86 -29.50 1.82
CA ASN A 139 8.03 -30.23 2.28
C ASN A 139 8.94 -29.19 2.97
N GLU A 140 9.51 -29.50 4.13
CA GLU A 140 10.28 -28.56 4.96
C GLU A 140 11.45 -27.87 4.20
N ASP A 141 11.91 -28.46 3.10
CA ASP A 141 12.98 -27.95 2.24
C ASP A 141 12.54 -26.88 1.20
N ASP A 142 11.23 -26.64 1.02
CA ASP A 142 10.69 -25.73 0.00
C ASP A 142 10.36 -24.32 0.53
N PHE A 143 10.54 -24.05 1.84
CA PHE A 143 10.23 -22.74 2.40
C PHE A 143 11.31 -21.71 2.08
N ILE A 144 10.96 -20.78 1.19
CA ILE A 144 11.80 -19.62 0.83
C ILE A 144 11.86 -18.58 1.97
N PHE A 145 10.87 -18.55 2.86
CA PHE A 145 10.73 -17.57 3.93
C PHE A 145 10.45 -18.21 5.28
N THR A 146 10.92 -17.56 6.35
CA THR A 146 10.60 -17.92 7.73
C THR A 146 9.17 -17.52 8.11
N LEU A 147 8.59 -18.19 9.11
CA LEU A 147 7.30 -17.79 9.66
C LEU A 147 7.31 -16.35 10.20
N GLU A 148 8.43 -15.90 10.76
CA GLU A 148 8.60 -14.54 11.27
C GLU A 148 8.47 -13.49 10.16
N GLU A 149 9.08 -13.72 8.98
CA GLU A 149 8.97 -12.82 7.82
C GLU A 149 7.55 -12.73 7.25
N LEU A 150 6.74 -13.75 7.49
CA LEU A 150 5.35 -13.84 7.03
C LEU A 150 4.33 -13.42 8.10
N SER A 151 4.76 -13.27 9.34
CA SER A 151 3.91 -12.92 10.47
C SER A 151 3.50 -11.46 10.43
N ARG A 152 2.25 -11.18 10.84
CA ARG A 152 1.77 -9.80 10.96
C ARG A 152 2.63 -8.99 11.94
N PRO A 153 3.22 -7.85 11.52
CA PRO A 153 3.93 -6.98 12.44
C PRO A 153 2.98 -6.41 13.51
N GLN A 154 3.46 -6.24 14.74
CA GLN A 154 2.65 -5.84 15.91
C GLN A 154 1.82 -4.56 15.68
N ASN A 155 2.35 -3.60 14.92
CA ASN A 155 1.72 -2.30 14.68
C ASN A 155 0.83 -2.27 13.42
N VAL A 156 0.57 -3.43 12.80
CA VAL A 156 -0.37 -3.57 11.69
C VAL A 156 -1.70 -4.07 12.25
N PRO A 157 -2.86 -3.45 11.94
CA PRO A 157 -4.16 -3.89 12.47
C PRO A 157 -4.51 -5.34 12.11
N GLU A 158 -5.26 -6.02 12.97
CA GLU A 158 -5.77 -7.38 12.73
C GLU A 158 -6.70 -7.49 11.51
N SER A 159 -7.31 -6.37 11.09
CA SER A 159 -8.08 -6.31 9.85
C SER A 159 -7.25 -6.61 8.60
N HIS A 160 -5.91 -6.54 8.68
CA HIS A 160 -5.01 -6.92 7.59
C HIS A 160 -4.78 -8.44 7.59
N HIS A 161 -5.83 -9.20 7.33
CA HIS A 161 -5.85 -10.67 7.42
C HIS A 161 -4.99 -11.40 6.37
N TRP A 162 -4.32 -10.67 5.48
CA TRP A 162 -3.40 -11.27 4.49
C TRP A 162 -2.06 -11.68 5.09
N TRP A 163 -1.69 -11.19 6.26
CA TRP A 163 -0.53 -11.72 6.99
C TRP A 163 -0.81 -13.13 7.52
N LEU A 164 0.23 -13.87 7.93
CA LEU A 164 0.10 -15.13 8.68
C LEU A 164 0.03 -14.86 10.19
#